data_AF-A0A968PZ84-F1
#
_entry.id   AF-A0A968PZ84-F1
#
_cell.length_a   1.000
_cell.length_b   1.000
_cell.length_c   1.000
_cell.angle_alpha   90.00
_cell.angle_beta   90.00
_cell.angle_gamma   90.00
#
_symmetry.space_group_name_H-M   'P 1'
#
loop_
_entity.id
_entity.type
_entity.pdbx_description
1 polymer ?
#
loop_
_entity_poly.entity_id
_entity_poly.type
_entity_poly.pdbx_seq_one_letter_code
_entity_poly.pdbx_strand_id
1 'polypeptide(L)'
;DRVQVDEDIYVQSIDYNPKGQRQTIVYGNGVTTQYVYEPTTFHLQQILTTRANDPKRLQDLNYTFDPVGNITHVTDKAWETVYNDNQQVAAESDYTYDALYRLTVATGREHPGLSPQSEQKWRF
;
A
#
# COMPACT_ATOMS: atom_id res chain seq x y z
N ASP A 1 23.15 1.90 -1.74
CA ASP A 1 23.85 0.90 -2.59
C ASP A 1 23.18 0.70 -3.94
N ARG A 2 23.97 0.36 -4.97
CA ARG A 2 23.52 0.00 -6.33
C ARG A 2 23.50 -1.53 -6.46
N VAL A 3 22.50 -2.09 -7.13
CA VAL A 3 22.36 -3.53 -7.41
C VAL A 3 22.33 -3.75 -8.92
N GLN A 4 23.21 -4.61 -9.42
CA GLN A 4 23.38 -4.92 -10.83
C GLN A 4 23.70 -6.41 -11.04
N VAL A 5 23.14 -7.01 -12.10
CA VAL A 5 23.43 -8.38 -12.56
C VAL A 5 23.59 -8.34 -14.08
N ASP A 6 24.63 -8.96 -14.63
CA ASP A 6 24.87 -9.07 -16.08
C ASP A 6 24.70 -7.74 -16.84
N GLU A 7 25.24 -6.65 -16.26
CA GLU A 7 25.17 -5.27 -16.77
C GLU A 7 23.84 -4.52 -16.54
N ASP A 8 22.75 -5.23 -16.23
CA ASP A 8 21.45 -4.62 -15.93
C ASP A 8 21.38 -4.04 -14.52
N ILE A 9 21.03 -2.76 -14.43
CA ILE A 9 20.80 -2.08 -13.15
C ILE A 9 19.37 -2.38 -12.69
N TYR A 10 19.23 -2.99 -11.52
CA TYR A 10 17.94 -3.20 -10.87
C TYR A 10 17.64 -2.10 -9.86
N VAL A 11 18.67 -1.69 -9.12
CA VAL A 11 18.58 -0.61 -8.13
C VAL A 11 19.71 0.37 -8.35
N GLN A 12 19.37 1.62 -8.61
CA GLN A 12 20.30 2.72 -8.78
C GLN A 12 20.86 3.18 -7.43
N SER A 13 19.99 3.36 -6.44
CA SER A 13 20.34 3.79 -5.09
C SER A 13 19.28 3.39 -4.07
N ILE A 14 19.70 3.31 -2.80
CA ILE A 14 18.82 3.12 -1.65
C ILE A 14 19.37 3.98 -0.51
N ASP A 15 18.48 4.75 0.11
CA ASP A 15 18.76 5.58 1.27
C ASP A 15 18.00 5.05 2.49
N TYR A 16 18.60 5.22 3.67
CA TYR A 16 18.07 4.74 4.94
C TYR A 16 18.09 5.85 5.99
N ASN A 17 17.10 5.84 6.88
CA ASN A 17 17.09 6.69 8.06
C ASN A 17 18.07 6.17 9.12
N PRO A 18 18.32 6.91 10.22
CA PRO A 18 19.23 6.48 11.29
C PRO A 18 18.84 5.17 12.00
N LYS A 19 17.59 4.70 11.85
CA LYS A 19 17.13 3.40 12.37
C LYS A 19 17.31 2.26 11.36
N GLY A 20 17.94 2.52 10.21
CA GLY A 20 18.12 1.55 9.14
C GLY A 20 16.83 1.25 8.35
N GLN A 21 15.78 2.06 8.50
CA GLN A 21 14.57 1.91 7.70
C GLN A 21 14.77 2.62 6.36
N ARG A 22 14.39 1.97 5.26
CA ARG A 22 14.52 2.54 3.91
C ARG A 22 13.69 3.82 3.81
N GLN A 23 14.29 4.92 3.36
CA GLN A 23 13.61 6.20 3.08
C GLN A 23 13.31 6.35 1.59
N THR A 24 14.25 5.96 0.73
CA THR A 24 14.11 6.09 -0.72
C THR A 24 14.77 4.90 -1.40
N ILE A 25 14.17 4.41 -2.48
CA ILE A 25 14.80 3.50 -3.44
C ILE A 25 14.54 4.00 -4.86
N VAL A 26 15.60 4.09 -5.65
CA VAL A 26 15.54 4.39 -7.08
C VAL A 26 15.86 3.13 -7.84
N TYR A 27 14.91 2.62 -8.62
CA TYR A 27 15.08 1.44 -9.45
C TYR A 27 15.75 1.80 -10.77
N GLY A 28 16.41 0.82 -11.41
CA GLY A 28 17.08 1.04 -12.69
C GLY A 28 16.15 1.37 -13.86
N ASN A 29 14.84 1.10 -13.71
CA ASN A 29 13.81 1.52 -14.67
C ASN A 29 13.33 2.98 -14.46
N GLY A 30 13.98 3.74 -13.59
CA GLY A 30 13.65 5.13 -13.29
C GLY A 30 12.43 5.31 -12.38
N VAL A 31 11.87 4.23 -11.80
CA VAL A 31 10.84 4.33 -10.77
C VAL A 31 11.50 4.64 -9.42
N THR A 32 10.90 5.54 -8.66
CA THR A 32 11.34 5.90 -7.31
C THR A 32 10.25 5.54 -6.31
N THR A 33 10.60 4.90 -5.20
CA THR A 33 9.69 4.69 -4.06
C THR A 33 10.23 5.37 -2.82
N GLN A 34 9.40 6.21 -2.20
CA GLN A 34 9.69 6.94 -0.97
C GLN A 34 8.85 6.40 0.18
N TYR A 35 9.42 6.39 1.37
CA TYR A 35 8.83 5.88 2.60
C TYR A 35 8.85 7.00 3.64
N VAL A 36 7.66 7.38 4.12
CA VAL A 36 7.51 8.37 5.18
C VAL A 36 7.13 7.65 6.46
N TYR A 37 7.87 7.93 7.53
CA TYR A 37 7.64 7.33 8.84
C TYR A 37 7.17 8.37 9.84
N GLU A 38 6.30 7.96 10.76
CA GLU A 38 5.93 8.79 11.91
C GLU A 38 7.15 9.03 12.81
N PRO A 39 7.51 10.29 13.15
CA PRO A 39 8.73 10.56 13.89
C PRO A 39 8.79 9.96 15.31
N THR A 40 7.64 9.73 15.94
CA THR A 40 7.52 9.31 17.35
C THR A 40 7.48 7.78 17.51
N THR A 41 6.75 7.09 16.64
CA THR A 41 6.57 5.62 16.69
C THR A 41 7.45 4.88 15.68
N PHE A 42 7.91 5.57 14.64
CA PHE A 42 8.59 5.01 13.46
C PHE A 42 7.74 4.05 12.63
N HIS A 43 6.41 4.10 12.79
CA HIS A 43 5.47 3.42 11.91
C HIS A 43 5.50 4.04 10.51
N LEU A 44 5.35 3.20 9.48
CA LEU A 44 5.31 3.64 8.09
C LEU A 44 3.98 4.34 7.80
N GLN A 45 4.00 5.65 7.60
CA GLN A 45 2.81 6.45 7.31
C GLN A 45 2.47 6.47 5.81
N GLN A 46 3.49 6.45 4.93
CA GLN A 46 3.26 6.57 3.50
C GLN A 46 4.27 5.76 2.68
N ILE A 47 3.79 5.11 1.62
CA ILE A 47 4.61 4.59 0.51
C ILE A 47 4.17 5.31 -0.76
N LEU A 48 5.07 6.11 -1.33
CA LEU A 48 4.84 6.85 -2.56
C LEU A 48 5.75 6.33 -3.67
N THR A 49 5.17 5.82 -4.75
CA THR A 49 5.91 5.37 -5.94
C THR A 49 5.56 6.25 -7.14
N THR A 50 6.59 6.80 -7.77
CA THR A 50 6.48 7.65 -8.97
C THR A 50 7.45 7.19 -10.04
N ARG A 51 7.19 7.56 -11.29
CA ARG A 51 8.13 7.38 -12.39
C ARG A 51 8.92 8.68 -12.57
N ALA A 52 10.21 8.58 -12.85
CA ALA A 52 11.01 9.75 -13.23
C ALA A 52 10.36 10.49 -14.41
N ASN A 53 10.33 11.83 -14.31
CA ASN A 53 9.76 12.73 -15.32
C ASN A 53 8.26 12.57 -15.60
N ASP A 54 7.52 11.88 -14.73
CA ASP A 54 6.06 11.79 -14.80
C ASP A 54 5.47 12.24 -13.45
N PRO A 55 4.64 13.30 -13.40
CA PRO A 55 4.00 13.72 -12.17
C PRO A 55 2.94 12.71 -11.67
N LYS A 56 2.56 11.72 -12.49
CA LYS A 56 1.59 10.69 -12.11
C LYS A 56 2.17 9.77 -11.03
N ARG A 57 1.39 9.60 -9.97
CA ARG A 57 1.65 8.61 -8.92
C ARG A 57 1.26 7.24 -9.44
N LEU A 58 2.18 6.26 -9.30
CA LEU A 58 1.89 4.85 -9.60
C LEU A 58 1.23 4.17 -8.40
N GLN A 59 1.58 4.62 -7.20
CA GLN A 59 1.04 4.17 -5.93
C GLN A 59 1.28 5.28 -4.89
N ASP A 60 0.30 5.51 -4.01
CA ASP A 60 0.41 6.43 -2.89
C ASP A 60 -0.38 5.88 -1.69
N LEU A 61 0.18 4.85 -1.06
CA LEU A 61 -0.43 4.17 0.09
C LEU A 61 -0.21 4.99 1.35
N ASN A 62 -1.30 5.34 2.03
CA ASN A 62 -1.31 6.09 3.28
C ASN A 62 -1.91 5.20 4.38
N TYR A 63 -1.16 4.98 5.46
CA TYR A 63 -1.52 4.07 6.54
C TYR A 63 -1.98 4.83 7.78
N THR A 64 -3.05 4.34 8.40
CA THR A 64 -3.48 4.74 9.74
C THR A 64 -3.36 3.56 10.68
N PHE A 65 -2.89 3.82 11.89
CA PHE A 65 -2.69 2.82 12.92
C PHE A 65 -3.56 3.13 14.14
N ASP A 66 -3.97 2.09 14.86
CA ASP A 66 -4.41 2.25 16.24
C ASP A 66 -3.19 2.52 17.18
N PRO A 67 -3.42 2.87 18.46
CA PRO A 67 -2.34 3.20 19.38
C PRO A 67 -1.33 2.06 19.67
N VAL A 68 -1.68 0.80 19.39
CA VAL A 68 -0.80 -0.35 19.61
C VAL A 68 -0.09 -0.79 18.32
N GLY A 69 -0.44 -0.20 17.18
CA GLY A 69 0.24 -0.40 15.90
C GLY A 69 -0.48 -1.32 14.91
N ASN A 70 -1.75 -1.68 15.13
CA ASN A 70 -2.51 -2.38 14.09
C ASN A 70 -2.91 -1.38 13.00
N ILE A 71 -2.78 -1.77 11.73
CA ILE A 71 -3.27 -0.96 10.60
C ILE A 71 -4.79 -0.98 10.64
N THR A 72 -5.43 0.18 10.77
CA THR A 72 -6.90 0.31 10.81
C THR A 72 -7.48 0.83 9.50
N HIS A 73 -6.69 1.57 8.73
CA HIS A 73 -7.11 2.12 7.44
C HIS A 73 -5.93 2.25 6.48
N VAL A 74 -6.17 1.98 5.20
CA VAL A 74 -5.23 2.23 4.10
C VAL A 74 -5.97 2.95 2.97
N THR A 75 -5.40 4.06 2.49
CA THR A 75 -5.87 4.75 1.28
C THR A 75 -4.78 4.72 0.20
N ASP A 76 -5.12 4.37 -1.04
CA ASP A 76 -4.23 4.58 -2.19
C ASP A 76 -4.63 5.83 -2.98
N LYS A 77 -3.95 6.94 -2.72
CA LYS A 77 -4.24 8.25 -3.36
C LYS A 77 -3.78 8.33 -4.82
N ALA A 78 -3.14 7.29 -5.36
CA ALA A 78 -2.82 7.21 -6.78
C ALA A 78 -4.06 6.87 -7.63
N TRP A 79 -5.12 6.34 -7.02
CA TRP A 79 -6.33 5.92 -7.71
C TRP A 79 -7.52 6.81 -7.35
N GLU A 80 -8.28 7.17 -8.38
CA GLU A 80 -9.54 7.87 -8.21
C GLU A 80 -10.62 6.93 -7.69
N THR A 81 -11.64 7.52 -7.06
CA THR A 81 -12.88 6.84 -6.75
C THR A 81 -13.63 6.56 -8.05
N VAL A 82 -14.05 5.31 -8.24
CA VAL A 82 -14.87 4.90 -9.39
C VAL A 82 -16.31 4.62 -8.94
N TYR A 83 -17.25 4.63 -9.87
CA TYR A 83 -18.65 4.32 -9.59
C TYR A 83 -19.06 3.12 -10.43
N ASN A 84 -19.69 2.12 -9.80
CA ASN A 84 -20.27 0.95 -10.48
C ASN A 84 -21.67 0.72 -9.92
N ASP A 85 -22.69 0.62 -10.77
CA ASP A 85 -24.09 0.41 -10.36
C ASP A 85 -24.57 1.37 -9.26
N ASN A 86 -24.24 2.66 -9.41
CA ASN A 86 -24.50 3.74 -8.43
C ASN A 86 -23.84 3.54 -7.05
N GLN A 87 -22.90 2.58 -6.92
CA GLN A 87 -22.07 2.42 -5.74
C GLN A 87 -20.73 3.14 -5.94
N GLN A 88 -20.34 3.93 -4.94
CA GLN A 88 -19.03 4.56 -4.86
C GLN A 88 -17.99 3.53 -4.42
N VAL A 89 -16.89 3.42 -5.17
CA VAL A 89 -15.81 2.46 -4.94
C VAL A 89 -14.49 3.23 -4.79
N ALA A 90 -14.21 3.67 -3.56
CA ALA A 90 -13.01 4.41 -3.19
C ALA A 90 -11.80 3.46 -3.04
N ALA A 91 -10.60 3.99 -3.23
CA ALA A 91 -9.34 3.26 -3.10
C ALA A 91 -8.90 3.07 -1.63
N GLU A 92 -9.83 2.59 -0.81
CA GLU A 92 -9.70 2.52 0.64
C GLU A 92 -9.91 1.09 1.14
N SER A 93 -9.34 0.79 2.30
CA SER A 93 -9.49 -0.49 2.99
C SER A 93 -9.47 -0.26 4.48
N ASP A 94 -10.49 -0.75 5.18
CA ASP A 94 -10.62 -0.65 6.63
C ASP A 94 -10.44 -2.01 7.28
N TYR A 95 -9.90 -2.00 8.49
CA TYR A 95 -9.59 -3.20 9.25
C TYR A 95 -10.06 -3.05 10.70
N THR A 96 -10.74 -4.08 11.21
CA THR A 96 -11.17 -4.16 12.61
C THR A 96 -10.58 -5.39 13.26
N TYR A 97 -10.24 -5.27 14.55
CA TYR A 97 -9.59 -6.31 15.33
C TYR A 97 -10.37 -6.63 16.60
N ASP A 98 -10.25 -7.85 17.09
CA ASP A 98 -10.69 -8.21 18.44
C ASP A 98 -9.68 -7.78 19.51
N ALA A 99 -10.01 -8.03 20.78
CA ALA A 99 -9.15 -7.68 21.92
C ALA A 99 -7.82 -8.45 21.96
N LEU A 100 -7.66 -9.51 21.15
CA LEU A 100 -6.42 -10.25 20.97
C LEU A 100 -5.65 -9.80 19.73
N TYR A 101 -6.06 -8.69 19.10
CA TYR A 101 -5.50 -8.13 17.88
C TYR A 101 -5.56 -9.06 16.68
N ARG A 102 -6.55 -9.95 16.65
CA ARG A 102 -6.85 -10.77 15.47
C ARG A 102 -7.80 -10.00 14.58
N LEU A 103 -7.50 -9.98 13.29
CA LEU A 103 -8.37 -9.36 12.28
C LEU A 103 -9.74 -10.04 12.29
N THR A 104 -10.80 -9.24 12.47
CA THR A 104 -12.19 -9.72 12.45
C THR A 104 -12.97 -9.24 11.24
N VAL A 105 -12.59 -8.07 10.68
CA VAL A 105 -13.22 -7.48 9.49
C VAL A 105 -12.15 -6.83 8.63
N ALA A 106 -12.24 -7.04 7.32
CA ALA A 106 -11.52 -6.27 6.32
C ALA A 106 -12.50 -5.80 5.22
N THR A 107 -12.38 -4.56 4.80
CA THR A 107 -13.08 -4.00 3.65
C THR A 107 -12.07 -3.63 2.56
N GLY A 108 -12.55 -3.47 1.33
CA GLY A 108 -11.71 -3.03 0.22
C GLY A 108 -12.44 -3.09 -1.10
N ARG A 109 -11.73 -2.76 -2.18
CA ARG A 109 -12.24 -2.91 -3.54
C ARG A 109 -12.00 -4.33 -4.03
N GLU A 110 -13.01 -4.92 -4.63
CA GLU A 110 -12.86 -6.12 -5.44
C GLU A 110 -13.27 -5.84 -6.88
N HIS A 111 -12.62 -6.52 -7.82
CA HIS A 111 -13.10 -6.52 -9.20
C HIS A 111 -14.22 -7.56 -9.31
N PRO A 112 -15.38 -7.27 -9.93
CA PRO A 112 -16.51 -8.20 -9.99
C PRO A 112 -16.15 -9.59 -10.55
N GLY A 113 -15.23 -9.64 -11.53
CA GLY A 113 -14.73 -10.89 -12.10
C GLY A 113 -13.86 -11.76 -11.17
N LEU A 114 -13.54 -11.28 -9.97
CA LEU A 114 -12.83 -12.01 -8.92
C LEU A 114 -13.74 -12.47 -7.78
N SER A 115 -15.02 -12.08 -7.80
CA SER A 115 -15.99 -12.59 -6.83
C SER A 115 -16.12 -14.11 -7.03
N PRO A 116 -15.97 -14.93 -5.98
CA PRO A 116 -16.32 -16.33 -6.06
C PRO A 116 -17.78 -16.39 -6.48
N GLN A 117 -18.04 -16.90 -7.68
CA GLN A 117 -19.37 -17.04 -8.23
C GLN A 117 -20.23 -17.84 -7.24
N SER A 118 -21.09 -17.12 -6.49
CA SER A 118 -22.04 -17.60 -5.48
C SER A 118 -21.84 -19.07 -5.10
N GLU A 119 -21.02 -19.32 -4.07
CA GLU A 119 -20.95 -20.64 -3.47
C GLU A 119 -22.38 -21.04 -3.05
N GLN A 120 -22.92 -22.06 -3.73
CA GLN A 120 -24.26 -22.56 -3.48
C GLN A 120 -24.38 -22.88 -1.99
N LYS A 121 -25.28 -22.15 -1.34
CA LYS A 121 -25.61 -22.27 0.07
C LYS A 121 -26.22 -23.66 0.32
N TRP A 122 -25.38 -24.66 0.59
CA TRP A 122 -25.85 -25.94 1.10
C TRP A 122 -26.29 -25.72 2.56
N ARG A 123 -27.61 -25.65 2.75
CA ARG A 123 -28.23 -25.75 4.08
C ARG A 123 -28.22 -27.22 4.49
N PHE A 124 -27.66 -27.52 5.66
CA PHE A 124 -28.09 -28.66 6.46
C PHE A 124 -29.34 -28.29 7.25
#